data_AF-A0A971KAD9-F1
#
_entry.id   AF-A0A971KAD9-F1
#
_cell.length_a   1.000
_cell.length_b   1.000
_cell.length_c   1.000
_cell.angle_alpha   90.00
_cell.angle_beta   90.00
_cell.angle_gamma   90.00
#
_symmetry.space_group_name_H-M   'P 1'
#
loop_
_entity.id
_entity.type
_entity.pdbx_description
1 polymer ?
#
loop_
_entity_poly.entity_id
_entity_poly.type
_entity_poly.pdbx_seq_one_letter_code
_entity_poly.pdbx_strand_id
1 'polypeptide(L)'
;MKSERFNIRMTPQEKAAIIGRAKRAGRTASEFMIDTALNRKIIVIDSLPEMVRELKALGRNLNQLMILCNMGKVQAVKLDEFEETLADIHSELRKLTEVL
;
A
#
# COMPACT_ATOMS: atom_id res chain seq x y z
N MET A 1 19.77 19.24 1.61
CA MET A 1 18.62 20.17 1.55
C MET A 1 18.53 20.71 0.13
N LYS A 2 17.34 20.83 -0.49
CA LYS A 2 17.20 21.39 -1.85
C LYS A 2 17.48 22.90 -1.80
N SER A 3 18.39 23.42 -2.65
CA SER A 3 18.86 24.82 -2.65
C SER A 3 18.37 25.65 -3.84
N GLU A 4 18.14 25.00 -4.99
CA GLU A 4 17.77 25.67 -6.25
C GLU A 4 16.28 25.99 -6.34
N ARG A 5 15.94 27.12 -6.99
CA ARG A 5 14.55 27.58 -7.19
C ARG A 5 14.21 27.66 -8.68
N PHE A 6 13.00 27.22 -9.02
CA PHE A 6 12.46 27.27 -10.37
C PHE A 6 11.11 28.00 -10.35
N ASN A 7 11.04 29.16 -11.01
CA ASN A 7 9.84 30.01 -11.01
C ASN A 7 9.00 29.72 -12.26
N ILE A 8 7.71 29.40 -12.07
CA ILE A 8 6.77 29.09 -13.15
C ILE A 8 5.58 30.05 -13.07
N ARG A 9 5.19 30.66 -14.19
CA ARG A 9 3.92 31.38 -14.32
C ARG A 9 2.82 30.39 -14.69
N MET A 10 1.69 30.50 -14.01
CA MET A 10 0.51 29.67 -14.24
C MET A 10 -0.74 30.45 -13.87
N THR A 11 -1.84 30.13 -14.51
CA THR A 11 -3.18 30.61 -14.16
C THR A 11 -3.64 30.01 -12.82
N PRO A 12 -4.62 30.62 -12.16
CA PRO A 12 -5.22 30.05 -10.94
C PRO A 12 -5.78 28.64 -11.16
N GLN A 13 -6.36 28.37 -12.34
CA GLN A 13 -6.95 27.08 -12.69
C GLN A 13 -5.86 26.00 -12.84
N GLU A 14 -4.75 26.30 -13.52
CA GLU A 14 -3.62 25.38 -13.63
C GLU A 14 -3.02 25.06 -12.26
N LYS A 15 -2.85 26.08 -11.41
CA LYS A 15 -2.35 25.90 -10.04
C LYS A 15 -3.25 24.95 -9.24
N ALA A 16 -4.57 25.15 -9.30
CA ALA A 16 -5.52 24.29 -8.61
C ALA A 16 -5.47 22.84 -9.14
N ALA A 17 -5.37 22.67 -10.46
CA ALA A 17 -5.26 21.35 -11.08
C ALA A 17 -3.98 20.61 -10.65
N ILE A 18 -2.83 21.31 -10.60
CA ILE A 18 -1.55 20.73 -10.14
C ILE A 18 -1.65 20.31 -8.67
N ILE A 19 -2.19 21.17 -7.80
CA ILE A 19 -2.35 20.85 -6.37
C ILE A 19 -3.28 19.64 -6.19
N GLY A 20 -4.39 19.58 -6.92
CA GLY A 20 -5.32 18.45 -6.86
C GLY A 20 -4.68 17.13 -7.33
N ARG A 21 -3.87 17.17 -8.39
CA ARG A 21 -3.10 16.00 -8.86
C ARG A 21 -2.02 15.58 -7.86
N ALA A 22 -1.28 16.54 -7.31
CA ALA A 22 -0.27 16.28 -6.29
C ALA A 22 -0.86 15.64 -5.03
N LYS A 23 -2.02 16.12 -4.56
CA LYS A 23 -2.74 15.55 -3.42
C LYS A 23 -3.15 14.10 -3.67
N ARG A 24 -3.71 13.79 -4.85
CA ARG A 24 -4.05 12.42 -5.25
C ARG A 24 -2.81 11.52 -5.38
N ALA A 25 -1.67 12.10 -5.74
CA ALA A 25 -0.39 11.41 -5.79
C ALA A 25 0.30 11.22 -4.42
N GLY A 26 -0.26 11.77 -3.33
CA GLY A 26 0.40 11.77 -2.02
C GLY A 26 1.71 12.58 -1.98
N ARG A 27 1.88 13.56 -2.89
CA ARG A 27 3.09 14.38 -3.03
C ARG A 27 2.81 15.84 -2.74
N THR A 28 3.83 16.59 -2.33
CA THR A 28 3.74 18.06 -2.37
C THR A 28 3.67 18.55 -3.82
N ALA A 29 3.14 19.75 -4.06
CA ALA A 29 3.06 20.29 -5.42
C ALA A 29 4.43 20.40 -6.10
N SER A 30 5.48 20.73 -5.34
CA SER A 30 6.86 20.82 -5.85
C SER A 30 7.41 19.45 -6.24
N GLU A 31 7.25 18.44 -5.36
CA GLU A 31 7.68 17.07 -5.67
C GLU A 31 6.93 16.50 -6.86
N PHE A 32 5.61 16.67 -6.90
CA PHE A 32 4.79 16.21 -8.02
C PHE A 32 5.25 16.81 -9.34
N MET A 33 5.53 18.13 -9.38
CA MET A 33 6.02 18.78 -10.60
C MET A 33 7.40 18.28 -11.01
N ILE A 34 8.33 18.11 -10.06
CA ILE A 34 9.67 17.57 -10.34
C ILE A 34 9.56 16.13 -10.87
N ASP A 35 8.80 15.28 -10.20
CA ASP A 35 8.64 13.88 -10.57
C ASP A 35 7.97 13.75 -11.94
N THR A 36 6.94 14.56 -12.21
CA THR A 36 6.27 14.60 -13.53
C THR A 36 7.22 15.11 -14.61
N ALA A 37 7.96 16.20 -14.37
CA ALA A 37 8.87 16.78 -15.36
C ALA A 37 10.05 15.85 -15.69
N LEU A 38 10.43 14.97 -14.76
CA LEU A 38 11.47 13.97 -14.94
C LEU A 38 10.93 12.60 -15.37
N ASN A 39 9.64 12.51 -15.72
CA ASN A 39 8.96 11.25 -16.09
C ASN A 39 9.17 10.12 -15.06
N ARG A 40 9.27 10.46 -13.78
CA ARG A 40 9.36 9.47 -12.71
C ARG A 40 8.02 8.79 -12.52
N LYS A 41 8.05 7.47 -12.35
CA LYS A 41 6.85 6.67 -12.09
C LYS A 41 6.28 7.04 -10.72
N ILE A 42 5.06 7.55 -10.68
CA ILE A 42 4.32 7.84 -9.45
C ILE A 42 3.30 6.70 -9.25
N ILE A 43 3.55 5.83 -8.29
CA ILE A 43 2.65 4.73 -7.92
C ILE A 43 1.92 5.12 -6.65
N VAL A 44 0.59 5.12 -6.68
CA VAL A 44 -0.27 5.37 -5.52
C VAL A 44 -1.00 4.08 -5.20
N ILE A 45 -0.90 3.61 -3.96
CA ILE A 45 -1.57 2.40 -3.49
C ILE A 45 -2.58 2.80 -2.41
N ASP A 46 -3.80 3.12 -2.84
CA ASP A 46 -4.86 3.59 -1.95
C ASP A 46 -5.46 2.48 -1.08
N SER A 47 -5.45 1.23 -1.54
CA SER A 47 -6.10 0.08 -0.90
C SER A 47 -5.26 -0.66 0.14
N LEU A 48 -4.05 -0.16 0.45
CA LEU A 48 -3.14 -0.81 1.39
C LEU A 48 -3.71 -0.86 2.83
N PRO A 49 -4.35 0.20 3.36
CA PRO A 49 -4.96 0.15 4.70
C PRO A 49 -6.07 -0.90 4.82
N GLU A 50 -6.91 -1.04 3.81
CA GLU A 50 -7.98 -2.04 3.75
C GLU A 50 -7.40 -3.45 3.71
N MET A 51 -6.39 -3.68 2.88
CA MET A 51 -5.68 -4.95 2.80
C MET A 51 -5.04 -5.33 4.16
N VAL A 52 -4.40 -4.38 4.84
CA VAL A 52 -3.86 -4.59 6.19
C VAL A 52 -4.96 -4.93 7.20
N ARG A 53 -6.13 -4.30 7.09
CA ARG A 53 -7.28 -4.58 7.96
C ARG A 53 -7.78 -6.01 7.79
N GLU A 54 -7.91 -6.47 6.56
CA GLU A 54 -8.35 -7.83 6.21
C GLU A 54 -7.32 -8.87 6.66
N LEU A 55 -6.04 -8.63 6.41
CA LEU A 55 -4.96 -9.52 6.88
C LEU A 55 -4.97 -9.67 8.41
N LYS A 56 -5.17 -8.57 9.14
CA LYS A 56 -5.34 -8.62 10.61
C LYS A 56 -6.58 -9.42 11.02
N ALA A 57 -7.67 -9.37 10.25
CA ALA A 57 -8.87 -10.15 10.54
C ALA A 57 -8.62 -11.65 10.34
N LEU A 58 -7.95 -12.05 9.26
CA LEU A 58 -7.53 -13.42 9.02
C LEU A 58 -6.64 -13.95 10.16
N GLY A 59 -5.64 -13.16 10.58
CA GLY A 59 -4.78 -13.54 11.71
C GLY A 59 -5.53 -13.71 13.04
N ARG A 60 -6.55 -12.88 13.31
CA ARG A 60 -7.42 -13.05 14.49
C ARG A 60 -8.23 -14.34 14.42
N ASN A 61 -8.81 -14.66 13.27
CA ASN A 61 -9.59 -15.88 13.08
C ASN A 61 -8.71 -17.12 13.23
N LEU A 62 -7.48 -17.09 12.68
CA LEU A 62 -6.50 -18.16 12.85
C LEU A 62 -6.13 -18.39 14.32
N ASN A 63 -5.86 -17.30 15.07
CA ASN A 63 -5.59 -17.40 16.51
C ASN A 63 -6.75 -18.03 17.28
N GLN A 64 -8.00 -17.69 16.94
CA GLN A 64 -9.17 -18.29 17.57
C GLN A 64 -9.28 -19.79 17.26
N LEU A 65 -9.05 -20.20 16.01
CA LEU A 65 -9.02 -21.61 15.63
C LEU A 65 -7.93 -22.37 16.39
N MET A 66 -6.72 -21.81 16.50
CA MET A 66 -5.63 -22.41 17.27
C MET A 66 -6.00 -22.61 18.74
N ILE A 67 -6.65 -21.61 19.37
CA ILE A 67 -7.12 -21.74 20.75
C ILE A 67 -8.14 -22.88 20.87
N LEU A 68 -9.11 -22.98 19.96
CA LEU A 68 -10.11 -24.05 19.97
C LEU A 68 -9.49 -25.43 19.76
N CYS A 69 -8.47 -25.54 18.90
CA CYS A 69 -7.72 -26.78 18.69
C CYS A 69 -6.93 -27.18 19.93
N ASN A 70 -6.22 -26.24 20.56
CA ASN A 70 -5.46 -26.47 21.79
C ASN A 70 -6.37 -26.87 22.97
N MET A 71 -7.61 -26.39 22.99
CA MET A 71 -8.63 -26.82 23.95
C MET A 71 -9.25 -28.19 23.64
N GLY A 72 -8.87 -28.82 22.51
CA GLY A 72 -9.47 -30.08 22.05
C GLY A 72 -10.92 -29.94 21.58
N LYS A 73 -11.42 -28.70 21.37
CA LYS A 73 -12.81 -28.42 20.96
C LYS A 73 -13.02 -28.59 19.45
N VAL A 74 -11.95 -28.43 18.67
CA VAL A 74 -11.95 -28.57 17.22
C VAL A 74 -10.71 -29.38 16.84
N GLN A 75 -10.84 -30.27 15.87
CA GLN A 75 -9.68 -30.92 15.26
C GLN A 75 -9.26 -30.10 14.04
N ALA A 76 -8.03 -29.60 14.01
CA ALA A 76 -7.51 -28.95 12.82
C ALA A 76 -7.36 -30.00 11.71
N VAL A 77 -8.07 -29.80 10.60
CA VAL A 77 -7.98 -30.66 9.42
C VAL A 77 -7.67 -29.78 8.22
N LYS A 78 -6.60 -30.09 7.48
CA LYS A 78 -6.16 -29.39 6.26
C LYS A 78 -5.81 -27.91 6.45
N LEU A 79 -4.69 -27.64 7.12
CA LEU A 79 -4.09 -26.29 7.14
C LEU A 79 -3.14 -26.05 5.95
N ASP A 80 -2.71 -27.11 5.26
CA ASP A 80 -1.73 -27.05 4.17
C ASP A 80 -2.15 -26.05 3.07
N GLU A 81 -3.40 -26.11 2.60
CA GLU A 81 -3.94 -25.19 1.58
C GLU A 81 -3.97 -23.72 2.08
N PHE A 82 -4.19 -23.52 3.37
CA PHE A 82 -4.19 -22.20 3.99
C PHE A 82 -2.76 -21.64 4.15
N GLU A 83 -1.80 -22.48 4.55
CA GLU A 83 -0.39 -22.12 4.64
C GLU A 83 0.17 -21.74 3.26
N GLU A 84 -0.15 -22.51 2.23
CA GLU A 84 0.26 -22.24 0.84
C GLU A 84 -0.31 -20.91 0.35
N THR A 85 -1.61 -20.67 0.56
CA THR A 85 -2.25 -19.39 0.19
C THR A 85 -1.63 -18.21 0.94
N LEU A 86 -1.28 -18.38 2.22
CA LEU A 86 -0.64 -17.32 3.00
C LEU A 86 0.80 -17.06 2.54
N ALA A 87 1.54 -18.10 2.15
CA ALA A 87 2.87 -17.99 1.58
C ALA A 87 2.85 -17.24 0.24
N ASP A 88 1.86 -17.49 -0.61
CA ASP A 88 1.66 -16.78 -1.88
C ASP A 88 1.38 -15.29 -1.66
N ILE A 89 0.47 -14.96 -0.73
CA ILE A 89 0.18 -13.56 -0.36
C ILE A 89 1.45 -12.88 0.15
N HIS A 90 2.23 -13.55 0.99
CA HIS A 90 3.50 -13.02 1.50
C HIS A 90 4.52 -12.80 0.37
N SER A 91 4.61 -13.73 -0.58
CA SER A 91 5.47 -13.62 -1.77
C SER A 91 5.11 -12.41 -2.61
N GLU A 92 3.82 -12.20 -2.90
CA GLU A 92 3.39 -11.05 -3.71
C GLU A 92 3.54 -9.71 -2.98
N LEU A 93 3.29 -9.68 -1.68
CA LEU A 93 3.60 -8.51 -0.85
C LEU A 93 5.10 -8.15 -0.91
N ARG A 94 5.98 -9.16 -0.88
CA ARG A 94 7.42 -8.95 -0.98
C ARG A 94 7.81 -8.33 -2.32
N LYS A 95 7.25 -8.83 -3.42
CA LYS A 95 7.50 -8.25 -4.76
C LYS A 95 7.04 -6.79 -4.83
N LEU A 96 5.91 -6.45 -4.21
CA LEU A 96 5.45 -5.05 -4.14
C LEU A 96 6.43 -4.15 -3.37
N THR A 97 7.09 -4.67 -2.33
CA THR A 97 8.09 -3.90 -1.57
C THR A 97 9.45 -3.79 -2.26
N GLU A 98 9.80 -4.71 -3.16
CA GLU A 98 11.06 -4.69 -3.91
C GLU A 98 11.00 -3.82 -5.17
N VAL A 99 9.79 -3.53 -5.66
CA VAL A 99 9.52 -2.71 -6.87
C VAL A 99 9.25 -1.23 -6.53
N LEU A 100 9.08 -0.89 -5.24
CA LEU A 100 8.93 0.47 -4.71
C LEU A 100 10.28 1.05 -4.26
#